data_AF-C0PCD6-F1
#
_entry.id   AF-C0PCD6-F1
#
_cell.length_a   1.000
_cell.length_b   1.000
_cell.length_c   1.000
_cell.angle_alpha   90.00
_cell.angle_beta   90.00
_cell.angle_gamma   90.00
#
_symmetry.space_group_name_H-M   'P 1'
#
loop_
_entity.id
_entity.type
_entity.pdbx_description
1 polymer ?
#
loop_
_entity_poly.entity_id
_entity_poly.type
_entity_poly.pdbx_seq_one_letter_code
_entity_poly.pdbx_strand_id
1 'polypeptide(L)'
;MQAVHGDITKELDLKKVLIKNLYNKLQQEKQASKEKISFGRFEVHELAVFFRNSAGHYEAINRNYPNYFLSEESVALFTEHHLRYPAYIIGQIVHIERHIAHPGQMRGAPRPDSSGGRRSPAAMLTPYNLPGGREYFVVTVAMLPNAAR
;
A
#
# COMPACT_ATOMS: atom_id res chain seq x y z
N MET A 1 6.13 4.68 59.32
CA MET A 1 6.63 5.25 58.04
C MET A 1 7.41 4.26 57.17
N GLN A 2 7.97 3.17 57.72
CA GLN A 2 8.85 2.25 56.97
C GLN A 2 8.11 1.28 56.01
N ALA A 3 6.87 0.88 56.33
CA ALA A 3 6.07 -0.03 55.50
C ALA A 3 5.66 0.59 54.15
N VAL A 4 5.26 1.86 54.15
CA VAL A 4 4.81 2.61 52.95
C VAL A 4 5.96 2.76 51.94
N HIS A 5 7.20 2.95 52.41
CA HIS A 5 8.38 3.06 51.56
C HIS A 5 8.74 1.73 50.88
N GLY A 6 8.52 0.61 51.56
CA GLY A 6 8.72 -0.73 51.01
C GLY A 6 7.73 -1.07 49.90
N ASP A 7 6.46 -0.67 50.08
CA ASP A 7 5.42 -0.90 49.08
C ASP A 7 5.61 -0.03 47.83
N ILE A 8 5.98 1.24 48.00
CA ILE A 8 6.31 2.13 46.88
C ILE A 8 7.51 1.60 46.08
N THR A 9 8.52 1.04 46.74
CA THR A 9 9.72 0.50 46.07
C THR A 9 9.37 -0.75 45.25
N LYS A 10 8.57 -1.66 45.81
CA LYS A 10 8.10 -2.85 45.09
C LYS A 10 7.24 -2.48 43.89
N GLU A 11 6.34 -1.50 44.05
CA GLU A 11 5.49 -1.02 42.94
C GLU A 11 6.33 -0.39 41.82
N LEU A 12 7.37 0.37 42.19
CA LEU A 12 8.31 0.95 41.22
C LEU A 12 9.04 -0.14 40.43
N ASP A 13 9.50 -1.20 41.08
CA ASP A 13 10.21 -2.29 40.42
C ASP A 13 9.27 -3.12 39.52
N LEU A 14 8.02 -3.35 39.94
CA LEU A 14 7.00 -3.96 39.09
C LEU A 14 6.73 -3.12 37.83
N LYS A 15 6.63 -1.79 37.97
CA LYS A 15 6.44 -0.88 36.82
C LYS A 15 7.64 -0.89 35.87
N LYS A 16 8.88 -0.94 36.38
CA LYS A 16 10.09 -1.08 35.54
C LYS A 16 10.07 -2.38 34.74
N VAL A 17 9.72 -3.49 35.39
CA VAL A 17 9.61 -4.80 34.72
C VAL A 17 8.51 -4.77 33.66
N LEU A 18 7.35 -4.19 33.96
CA LEU A 18 6.25 -4.05 32.99
C LEU A 18 6.68 -3.25 31.76
N ILE A 19 7.31 -2.09 31.95
CA ILE A 19 7.78 -1.25 30.84
C ILE A 19 8.79 -2.00 29.97
N LYS A 20 9.76 -2.69 30.60
CA LYS A 20 10.75 -3.50 29.88
C LYS A 20 10.08 -4.60 29.05
N ASN A 21 9.09 -5.29 29.61
CA ASN A 21 8.36 -6.34 28.92
C ASN A 21 7.54 -5.80 27.75
N LEU A 22 6.84 -4.68 27.94
CA LEU A 22 6.08 -4.02 26.86
C LEU A 22 6.99 -3.57 25.72
N TYR A 23 8.16 -2.99 26.05
CA TYR A 23 9.15 -2.61 25.05
C TYR A 23 9.66 -3.82 24.27
N ASN A 24 10.04 -4.90 24.96
CA ASN A 24 10.50 -6.14 24.31
C ASN A 24 9.43 -6.73 23.38
N LYS A 25 8.17 -6.75 23.83
CA LYS A 25 7.03 -7.21 23.03
C LYS A 25 6.88 -6.37 21.76
N LEU A 26 6.95 -5.04 21.88
CA LEU A 26 6.88 -4.14 20.73
C LEU A 26 8.00 -4.40 19.72
N GLN A 27 9.23 -4.65 20.18
CA GLN A 27 10.35 -4.98 19.28
C GLN A 27 10.15 -6.32 18.57
N GLN A 28 9.65 -7.34 19.28
CA GLN A 28 9.34 -8.64 18.68
C GLN A 28 8.22 -8.53 17.63
N GLU A 29 7.17 -7.76 17.90
CA GLU A 29 6.09 -7.52 16.95
C GLU A 29 6.59 -6.78 15.70
N LYS A 30 7.45 -5.76 15.86
CA LYS A 30 8.10 -5.06 14.74
C LYS A 30 8.97 -5.99 13.89
N GLN A 31 9.69 -6.92 14.51
CA GLN A 31 10.51 -7.88 13.77
C GLN A 31 9.65 -8.92 13.06
N ALA A 32 8.59 -9.40 13.71
CA ALA A 32 7.68 -10.40 13.16
C ALA A 32 6.76 -9.86 12.06
N SER A 33 6.55 -8.55 11.97
CA SER A 33 5.74 -7.93 10.90
C SER A 33 6.49 -7.74 9.59
N LYS A 34 7.83 -7.77 9.60
CA LYS A 34 8.67 -7.48 8.44
C LYS A 34 8.40 -8.39 7.21
N GLU A 35 7.88 -9.59 7.44
CA GLU A 35 7.58 -10.58 6.37
C GLU A 35 6.09 -10.88 6.23
N LYS A 36 5.22 -10.07 6.84
CA LYS A 36 3.76 -10.26 6.74
C LYS A 36 3.21 -9.44 5.59
N ILE A 37 2.37 -10.08 4.78
CA ILE A 37 1.55 -9.40 3.78
C ILE A 37 0.46 -8.60 4.49
N SER A 38 0.42 -7.30 4.23
CA SER A 38 -0.64 -6.40 4.68
C SER A 38 -1.88 -6.57 3.80
N PHE A 39 -3.05 -6.53 4.44
CA PHE A 39 -4.37 -6.59 3.79
C PHE A 39 -5.27 -5.43 4.23
N GLY A 40 -4.77 -4.57 5.13
CA GLY A 40 -5.49 -3.47 5.74
C GLY A 40 -5.18 -2.15 5.04
N ARG A 41 -5.19 -1.04 5.79
CA ARG A 41 -4.64 0.22 5.27
C ARG A 41 -3.14 0.05 5.13
N PHE A 42 -2.61 0.28 3.94
CA PHE A 42 -1.19 0.13 3.68
C PHE A 42 -0.37 1.24 4.32
N GLU A 43 0.77 0.84 4.87
CA GLU A 43 1.83 1.72 5.34
C GLU A 43 3.14 1.45 4.58
N VAL A 44 4.02 2.45 4.58
CA VAL A 44 5.36 2.29 4.01
C VAL A 44 6.12 1.19 4.79
N HIS A 45 6.93 0.41 4.07
CA HIS A 45 7.68 -0.76 4.54
C HIS A 45 6.88 -2.04 4.77
N GLU A 46 5.55 -2.01 4.63
CA GLU A 46 4.76 -3.24 4.63
C GLU A 46 4.92 -4.01 3.31
N LEU A 47 4.69 -5.33 3.36
CA LEU A 47 4.59 -6.15 2.16
C LEU A 47 3.17 -6.09 1.63
N ALA A 48 3.02 -5.96 0.32
CA ALA A 48 1.73 -6.02 -0.35
C ALA A 48 1.80 -6.93 -1.58
N VAL A 49 0.65 -7.50 -1.93
CA VAL A 49 0.48 -8.35 -3.12
C VAL A 49 -0.49 -7.69 -4.07
N PHE A 50 -0.10 -7.61 -5.33
CA PHE A 50 -0.88 -7.03 -6.42
C PHE A 50 -1.15 -8.07 -7.49
N PHE A 51 -2.40 -8.22 -7.89
CA PHE A 51 -2.82 -9.14 -8.94
C PHE A 51 -3.13 -8.39 -10.21
N ARG A 52 -2.71 -8.95 -11.35
CA ARG A 52 -3.06 -8.40 -12.65
C ARG A 52 -4.54 -8.67 -12.94
N ASN A 53 -5.31 -7.60 -13.09
CA ASN A 53 -6.73 -7.67 -13.42
C ASN A 53 -6.94 -7.85 -14.94
N SER A 54 -8.20 -8.05 -15.36
CA SER A 54 -8.56 -8.22 -16.77
C SER A 54 -8.32 -6.99 -17.64
N ALA A 55 -8.28 -5.80 -17.03
CA ALA A 55 -7.91 -4.55 -17.70
C ALA A 55 -6.38 -4.39 -17.88
N GLY A 56 -5.58 -5.31 -17.33
CA GLY A 56 -4.13 -5.34 -17.45
C GLY A 56 -3.38 -4.58 -16.36
N HIS A 57 -4.09 -3.93 -15.43
CA HIS A 57 -3.50 -3.22 -14.30
C HIS A 57 -3.28 -4.16 -13.11
N TYR A 58 -2.30 -3.87 -12.27
CA TYR A 58 -2.09 -4.60 -11.02
C TYR A 58 -2.83 -3.91 -9.89
N GLU A 59 -3.72 -4.64 -9.21
CA GLU A 59 -4.51 -4.16 -8.08
C GLU A 59 -4.17 -4.94 -6.82
N ALA A 60 -4.04 -4.25 -5.70
CA ALA A 60 -3.65 -4.85 -4.43
C ALA A 60 -4.79 -5.67 -3.81
N ILE A 61 -4.45 -6.76 -3.11
CA ILE A 61 -5.42 -7.40 -2.21
C ILE A 61 -5.57 -6.52 -0.96
N ASN A 62 -6.74 -5.90 -0.83
CA ASN A 62 -7.09 -5.07 0.33
C ASN A 62 -8.51 -5.40 0.82
N ARG A 63 -8.68 -5.60 2.12
CA ARG A 63 -9.96 -6.05 2.72
C ARG A 63 -11.00 -4.95 2.84
N ASN A 64 -10.59 -3.68 2.96
CA ASN A 64 -11.48 -2.59 3.37
C ASN A 64 -11.45 -1.37 2.44
N TYR A 65 -10.44 -1.24 1.60
CA TYR A 65 -10.27 -0.10 0.70
C TYR A 65 -9.89 -0.60 -0.70
N PRO A 66 -10.83 -0.60 -1.66
CA PRO A 66 -10.51 -0.95 -3.05
C PRO A 66 -9.66 0.15 -3.71
N ASN A 67 -9.20 -0.09 -4.94
CA ASN A 67 -8.51 0.90 -5.78
C ASN A 67 -7.06 1.23 -5.39
N TYR A 68 -6.30 0.28 -4.84
CA TYR A 68 -4.84 0.38 -4.74
C TYR A 68 -4.21 -0.24 -5.97
N PHE A 69 -3.64 0.59 -6.85
CA PHE A 69 -3.00 0.15 -8.07
C PHE A 69 -1.49 0.23 -7.95
N LEU A 70 -0.79 -0.70 -8.59
CA LEU A 70 0.66 -0.66 -8.68
C LEU A 70 1.10 0.44 -9.66
N SER A 71 2.10 1.22 -9.27
CA SER A 71 2.75 2.23 -10.11
C SER A 71 3.38 1.61 -11.37
N GLU A 72 3.37 2.32 -12.49
CA GLU A 72 4.02 1.86 -13.74
C GLU A 72 5.52 1.65 -13.57
N GLU A 73 6.18 2.44 -12.71
CA GLU A 73 7.61 2.30 -12.38
C GLU A 73 7.90 0.93 -11.76
N SER A 74 7.06 0.51 -10.81
CA SER A 74 7.15 -0.83 -10.21
C SER A 74 6.77 -1.92 -11.22
N VAL A 75 5.78 -1.70 -12.08
CA VAL A 75 5.45 -2.68 -13.14
C VAL A 75 6.66 -2.89 -14.06
N ALA A 76 7.32 -1.82 -14.48
CA ALA A 76 8.52 -1.89 -15.31
C ALA A 76 9.65 -2.62 -14.58
N LEU A 77 9.92 -2.26 -13.32
CA LEU A 77 10.95 -2.90 -12.49
C LEU A 77 10.77 -4.42 -12.39
N PHE A 78 9.54 -4.90 -12.27
CA PHE A 78 9.23 -6.32 -12.14
C PHE A 78 8.98 -7.03 -13.47
N THR A 79 9.00 -6.33 -14.61
CA THR A 79 8.77 -6.94 -15.94
C THR A 79 9.94 -6.81 -16.90
N GLU A 80 10.93 -5.96 -16.58
CA GLU A 80 12.09 -5.66 -17.43
C GLU A 80 12.83 -6.92 -17.94
N HIS A 81 12.89 -7.98 -17.12
CA HIS A 81 13.57 -9.24 -17.46
C HIS A 81 12.62 -10.41 -17.72
N HIS A 82 11.33 -10.17 -17.87
CA HIS A 82 10.33 -11.22 -18.04
C HIS A 82 9.71 -11.20 -19.43
N LEU A 83 9.69 -12.36 -20.09
CA LEU A 83 9.05 -12.55 -21.40
C LEU A 83 7.52 -12.36 -21.35
N ARG A 84 6.92 -12.39 -20.15
CA ARG A 84 5.50 -12.22 -19.91
C ARG A 84 5.28 -11.44 -18.63
N TYR A 85 4.19 -10.65 -18.60
CA TYR A 85 3.71 -10.01 -17.39
C TYR A 85 3.31 -11.07 -16.34
N PRO A 86 3.83 -11.01 -15.10
CA PRO A 86 3.48 -11.95 -14.06
C PRO A 86 1.99 -11.85 -13.69
N ALA A 87 1.43 -12.94 -13.15
CA ALA A 87 0.05 -12.92 -12.68
C ALA A 87 -0.13 -12.07 -11.40
N TYR A 88 0.94 -11.98 -10.60
CA TYR A 88 0.98 -11.20 -9.37
C TYR A 88 2.39 -10.65 -9.12
N ILE A 89 2.46 -9.57 -8.37
CA ILE A 89 3.69 -8.94 -7.89
C ILE A 89 3.62 -8.84 -6.37
N ILE A 90 4.70 -9.22 -5.70
CA ILE A 90 4.88 -9.03 -4.25
C ILE A 90 6.07 -8.08 -4.07
N GLY A 91 5.88 -7.03 -3.30
CA GLY A 91 6.92 -6.06 -3.04
C GLY A 91 6.74 -5.33 -1.72
N GLN A 92 7.82 -4.71 -1.26
CA GLN A 92 7.79 -3.84 -0.09
C GLN A 92 7.36 -2.44 -0.52
N ILE A 93 6.34 -1.90 0.13
CA ILE A 93 5.83 -0.57 -0.17
C ILE A 93 6.87 0.49 0.18
N VAL A 94 7.20 1.35 -0.80
CA VAL A 94 8.13 2.47 -0.61
C VAL A 94 7.44 3.83 -0.74
N HIS A 95 6.31 3.88 -1.45
CA HIS A 95 5.56 5.12 -1.66
C HIS A 95 4.09 4.82 -1.90
N ILE A 96 3.21 5.69 -1.38
CA ILE A 96 1.76 5.63 -1.59
C ILE A 96 1.28 7.03 -1.95
N GLU A 97 0.68 7.17 -3.12
CA GLU A 97 0.06 8.41 -3.57
C GLU A 97 -1.45 8.29 -3.56
N ARG A 98 -2.11 9.30 -3.00
CA ARG A 98 -3.58 9.42 -3.00
C ARG A 98 -4.02 10.31 -4.15
N HIS A 99 -4.96 9.80 -4.94
CA HIS A 99 -5.51 10.50 -6.10
C HIS A 99 -7.05 10.48 -6.08
N ILE A 100 -7.65 11.38 -6.84
CA ILE A 100 -9.10 11.40 -7.10
C ILE A 100 -9.29 11.29 -8.60
N ALA A 101 -10.09 10.33 -9.04
CA ALA A 101 -10.43 10.09 -10.43
C ALA A 101 -11.11 11.33 -11.03
N HIS A 102 -10.44 12.04 -11.94
CA HIS A 102 -11.05 13.16 -12.65
C HIS A 102 -11.50 12.74 -14.06
N PRO A 103 -12.77 12.95 -14.44
CA PRO A 103 -13.21 12.69 -15.80
C PRO A 103 -12.47 13.62 -16.77
N GLY A 104 -11.70 13.04 -17.70
CA GLY A 104 -10.87 13.78 -18.68
C GLY A 104 -9.37 13.76 -18.41
N GLN A 105 -8.89 13.06 -17.38
CA GLN A 105 -7.47 12.98 -17.01
C GLN A 105 -6.66 11.95 -17.83
N MET A 106 -7.11 11.59 -19.05
CA MET A 106 -6.22 10.93 -20.01
C MET A 106 -5.20 11.96 -20.48
N ARG A 107 -4.02 11.91 -19.86
CA ARG A 107 -2.84 12.72 -20.17
C ARG A 107 -2.49 12.50 -21.66
N GLY A 108 -2.94 13.38 -22.55
CA GLY A 108 -2.57 13.34 -23.97
C GLY A 108 -3.61 13.80 -25.00
N ALA A 109 -4.86 14.13 -24.65
CA ALA A 109 -5.81 14.62 -25.65
C ALA A 109 -5.65 16.15 -25.87
N PRO A 110 -5.45 16.63 -27.12
CA PRO A 110 -5.61 18.05 -27.44
C PRO A 110 -7.04 18.47 -27.09
N ARG A 111 -7.21 19.68 -26.53
CA ARG A 111 -8.54 20.28 -26.28
C ARG A 111 -9.42 20.10 -27.53
N PRO A 112 -10.64 19.56 -27.41
CA PRO A 112 -11.58 19.58 -28.51
C PRO A 112 -12.30 20.93 -28.49
N ASP A 113 -12.09 21.64 -29.57
CA ASP A 113 -12.79 22.83 -29.99
C ASP A 113 -14.30 22.60 -29.89
N SER A 114 -14.99 23.63 -29.43
CA SER A 114 -16.44 23.70 -29.27
C SER A 114 -17.20 23.13 -30.48
N SER A 115 -17.83 21.96 -30.33
CA SER A 115 -19.08 21.63 -31.02
C SER A 115 -19.78 20.44 -30.35
N GLY A 116 -21.09 20.59 -30.17
CA GLY A 116 -21.95 19.63 -29.47
C GLY A 116 -21.95 18.27 -30.17
N GLY A 117 -21.43 17.25 -29.48
CA GLY A 117 -21.51 15.86 -29.88
C GLY A 117 -21.64 14.98 -28.64
N ARG A 118 -22.62 14.06 -28.65
CA ARG A 118 -22.90 13.11 -27.58
C ARG A 118 -21.58 12.47 -27.07
N ARG A 119 -21.19 12.78 -25.83
CA ARG A 119 -20.00 12.19 -25.20
C ARG A 119 -20.24 10.69 -25.03
N SER A 120 -19.46 9.87 -25.73
CA SER A 120 -19.48 8.41 -25.60
C SER A 120 -19.24 8.00 -24.14
N PRO A 121 -19.95 7.00 -23.59
CA PRO A 121 -19.76 6.53 -22.20
C PRO A 121 -18.30 6.15 -21.88
N ALA A 122 -17.56 5.64 -22.88
CA ALA A 122 -16.16 5.29 -22.77
C ALA A 122 -15.22 6.50 -22.56
N ALA A 123 -15.63 7.71 -22.97
CA ALA A 123 -14.82 8.93 -22.82
C ALA A 123 -14.88 9.53 -21.40
N MET A 124 -15.66 8.93 -20.49
CA MET A 124 -15.73 9.34 -19.08
C MET A 124 -14.86 8.49 -18.15
N LEU A 125 -14.22 7.44 -18.65
CA LEU A 125 -13.40 6.56 -17.82
C LEU A 125 -12.07 7.26 -17.48
N THR A 126 -11.77 7.27 -16.19
CA THR A 126 -10.54 7.84 -15.63
C THR A 126 -9.45 6.75 -15.60
N PRO A 127 -8.19 7.05 -15.21
CA PRO A 127 -7.18 6.01 -15.03
C PRO A 127 -7.72 4.81 -14.25
N TYR A 128 -7.32 3.60 -14.65
CA TYR A 128 -7.79 2.34 -14.07
C TYR A 128 -9.29 2.06 -14.22
N ASN A 129 -9.96 2.71 -15.18
CA ASN A 129 -11.40 2.57 -15.48
C ASN A 129 -12.31 2.93 -14.30
N LEU A 130 -11.88 3.84 -13.43
CA LEU A 130 -12.69 4.28 -12.30
C LEU A 130 -13.72 5.34 -12.71
N PRO A 131 -14.91 5.35 -12.09
CA PRO A 131 -15.83 6.46 -12.18
C PRO A 131 -15.21 7.75 -11.65
N GLY A 132 -15.56 8.90 -12.25
CA GLY A 132 -15.14 10.21 -11.76
C GLY A 132 -15.55 10.44 -10.29
N GLY A 133 -14.69 11.14 -9.54
CA GLY A 133 -14.85 11.43 -8.11
C GLY A 133 -14.44 10.30 -7.16
N ARG A 134 -14.06 9.12 -7.67
CA ARG A 134 -13.56 8.01 -6.85
C ARG A 134 -12.13 8.25 -6.39
N GLU A 135 -11.87 8.02 -5.12
CA GLU A 135 -10.51 7.97 -4.61
C GLU A 135 -9.82 6.68 -5.05
N TYR A 136 -8.54 6.80 -5.38
CA TYR A 136 -7.65 5.67 -5.67
C TYR A 136 -6.24 5.97 -5.20
N PHE A 137 -5.45 4.92 -5.07
CA PHE A 137 -4.08 5.01 -4.62
C PHE A 137 -3.15 4.39 -5.64
N VAL A 138 -2.02 5.04 -5.87
CA VAL A 138 -0.92 4.49 -6.66
C VAL A 138 0.19 4.12 -5.69
N VAL A 139 0.58 2.84 -5.69
CA VAL A 139 1.55 2.29 -4.76
C VAL A 139 2.82 1.93 -5.52
N THR A 140 3.94 2.44 -5.05
CA THR A 140 5.26 2.03 -5.54
C THR A 140 5.84 1.01 -4.57
N VAL A 141 6.37 -0.09 -5.11
CA VAL A 141 7.00 -1.15 -4.33
C VAL A 141 8.40 -1.46 -4.85
N ALA A 142 9.29 -1.80 -3.93
CA ALA A 142 10.61 -2.31 -4.26
C ALA A 142 10.61 -3.84 -4.32
N MET A 143 11.54 -4.38 -5.12
CA MET A 143 11.87 -5.80 -5.09
C MET A 143 12.35 -6.20 -3.70
N LEU A 144 11.93 -7.39 -3.27
CA LEU A 144 12.41 -7.96 -2.01
C LEU A 144 13.85 -8.47 -2.21
N PRO A 145 14.74 -8.25 -1.23
CA PRO A 145 16.08 -8.81 -1.30
C PRO A 145 15.95 -10.34 -1.37
N ASN A 146 16.61 -10.95 -2.35
CA ASN A 146 16.64 -12.40 -2.47
C ASN A 146 17.35 -12.92 -1.22
N ALA A 147 16.63 -13.62 -0.35
CA ALA A 147 17.26 -14.32 0.76
C ALA A 147 18.10 -15.45 0.14
N ALA A 148 19.41 -15.21 0.01
CA ALA A 148 20.36 -16.26 -0.35
C ALA A 148 20.11 -17.43 0.62
N ARG A 149 19.68 -18.56 0.05
CA ARG A 149 19.51 -19.82 0.78
C ARG A 149 20.86 -20.45 1.09
#